data_AF-A0AAD5TVS3-F1
#
_entry.id   AF-A0AAD5TVS3-F1
#
_cell.length_a   1.000
_cell.length_b   1.000
_cell.length_c   1.000
_cell.angle_alpha   90.00
_cell.angle_beta   90.00
_cell.angle_gamma   90.00
#
_symmetry.space_group_name_H-M   'P 1'
#
loop_
_entity.id
_entity.type
_entity.pdbx_description
1 polymer ?
#
loop_
_entity_poly.entity_id
_entity_poly.type
_entity_poly.pdbx_seq_one_letter_code
_entity_poly.pdbx_strand_id
1 'polypeptide(L)'
;MPEQISSNPKIPTLFDHGLNSKTGFLPRNNVASIALPNFYRHWEYLFENLIPFIRDRTIRTKILELPMFTVDNLETEADWDRAYLVLSFLGQTYIWGDTVNDEVLTKLPINISVPWCYISNRLSLLPIITYKAVEHFNLVVENPDKPWDISNLSMKYTFTGTYDESWFYLISVAIESEGAKAMQPILDAIDAIEKKDHKTIHRALKILIEVLVELAVILGKMHLHCNADIFYNRVRPYQTGWENSKHHPEGVYYEGVPDQTSPPVPKEGLPKKGSYQKYAGGSAGQSPMIHFLDIVLGVVHYSTKKPGEETHKKSVYIYEMRKYMSGKQREFLRRLEEE
;
A
#
# COMPACT_ATOMS: atom_id res chain seq x y z
N MET A 1 11.57 -4.31 -46.42
CA MET A 1 10.85 -5.00 -45.33
C MET A 1 10.04 -3.93 -44.61
N PRO A 2 8.70 -4.02 -44.54
CA PRO A 2 7.94 -3.07 -43.77
C PRO A 2 8.16 -3.35 -42.28
N GLU A 3 8.49 -2.29 -41.54
CA GLU A 3 8.58 -2.28 -40.09
C GLU A 3 7.28 -2.81 -39.48
N GLN A 4 7.39 -3.83 -38.63
CA GLN A 4 6.31 -4.25 -37.77
C GLN A 4 6.03 -3.11 -36.79
N ILE A 5 4.97 -2.35 -37.08
CA ILE A 5 4.33 -1.48 -36.10
C ILE A 5 3.84 -2.42 -35.00
N SER A 6 4.57 -2.46 -33.89
CA SER A 6 4.11 -3.05 -32.64
C SER A 6 2.90 -2.23 -32.18
N SER A 7 1.70 -2.65 -32.56
CA SER A 7 0.47 -2.10 -32.00
C SER A 7 0.42 -2.51 -30.54
N ASN A 8 0.82 -1.63 -29.63
CA ASN A 8 0.42 -1.78 -28.24
C ASN A 8 -1.11 -1.94 -28.23
N PRO A 9 -1.66 -2.96 -27.54
CA PRO A 9 -3.11 -3.04 -27.40
C PRO A 9 -3.60 -1.73 -26.80
N LYS A 10 -4.64 -1.15 -27.42
CA LYS A 10 -5.27 0.11 -26.97
C LYS A 10 -5.54 0.03 -25.47
N ILE A 11 -6.28 -0.99 -25.06
CA ILE A 11 -6.68 -1.20 -23.66
C ILE A 11 -5.62 -2.04 -22.91
N PRO A 12 -5.17 -1.62 -21.71
CA PRO A 12 -4.25 -2.40 -20.91
C PRO A 12 -4.88 -3.71 -20.44
N THR A 13 -4.15 -4.83 -20.53
CA THR A 13 -4.62 -6.12 -20.01
C THR A 13 -4.24 -6.29 -18.55
N LEU A 14 -5.08 -6.92 -17.74
CA LEU A 14 -4.76 -7.18 -16.33
C LEU A 14 -3.45 -7.98 -16.18
N PHE A 15 -3.24 -8.98 -17.04
CA PHE A 15 -2.12 -9.91 -16.96
C PHE A 15 -0.75 -9.22 -17.16
N ASP A 16 -0.64 -8.31 -18.13
CA ASP A 16 0.61 -7.60 -18.44
C ASP A 16 1.09 -6.73 -17.26
N HIS A 17 0.18 -6.37 -16.36
CA HIS A 17 0.45 -5.59 -15.15
C HIS A 17 0.49 -6.46 -13.89
N GLY A 18 0.59 -7.79 -14.02
CA GLY A 18 0.64 -8.73 -12.90
C GLY A 18 -0.68 -8.90 -12.15
N LEU A 19 -1.77 -8.31 -12.66
CA LEU A 19 -3.11 -8.37 -12.10
C LEU A 19 -3.85 -9.60 -12.67
N ASN A 20 -5.04 -9.89 -12.15
CA ASN A 20 -5.94 -10.87 -12.74
C ASN A 20 -7.40 -10.58 -12.33
N SER A 21 -8.36 -11.22 -13.00
CA SER A 21 -9.78 -11.00 -12.77
C SER A 21 -10.32 -11.58 -11.44
N LYS A 22 -9.59 -12.50 -10.80
CA LYS A 22 -9.99 -13.10 -9.51
C LYS A 22 -9.63 -12.21 -8.32
N THR A 23 -8.43 -11.64 -8.30
CA THR A 23 -7.90 -10.88 -7.16
C THR A 23 -7.72 -9.38 -7.43
N GLY A 24 -7.88 -8.95 -8.69
CA GLY A 24 -7.72 -7.55 -9.07
C GLY A 24 -6.33 -7.04 -8.72
N PHE A 25 -6.28 -6.05 -7.82
CA PHE A 25 -5.04 -5.45 -7.33
C PHE A 25 -4.41 -6.16 -6.12
N LEU A 26 -5.13 -7.10 -5.51
CA LEU A 26 -4.63 -7.90 -4.39
C LEU A 26 -3.60 -8.93 -4.87
N PRO A 27 -2.56 -9.21 -4.06
CA PRO A 27 -1.55 -10.20 -4.39
C PRO A 27 -2.18 -11.60 -4.53
N ARG A 28 -1.56 -12.45 -5.36
CA ARG A 28 -2.06 -13.81 -5.63
C ARG A 28 -1.76 -14.79 -4.50
N ASN A 29 -0.78 -14.45 -3.67
CA ASN A 29 -0.25 -15.24 -2.56
C ASN A 29 -0.40 -14.49 -1.24
N ASN A 30 -0.48 -15.25 -0.14
CA ASN A 30 -0.49 -14.70 1.21
C ASN A 30 0.91 -14.21 1.59
N VAL A 31 1.33 -13.02 1.12
CA VAL A 31 2.65 -12.42 1.43
C VAL A 31 2.91 -12.38 2.93
N ALA A 32 1.89 -12.11 3.73
CA ALA A 32 1.94 -12.11 5.20
C ALA A 32 2.38 -13.45 5.82
N SER A 33 2.19 -14.56 5.09
CA SER A 33 2.49 -15.93 5.54
C SER A 33 3.76 -16.52 4.93
N ILE A 34 4.49 -15.74 4.13
CA ILE A 34 5.79 -16.14 3.60
C ILE A 34 6.84 -15.73 4.62
N ALA A 35 7.71 -16.67 4.98
CA ALA A 35 8.87 -16.37 5.82
C ALA A 35 10.03 -15.94 4.92
N LEU A 36 10.71 -14.85 5.27
CA LEU A 36 11.97 -14.49 4.65
C LEU A 36 13.01 -15.61 4.87
N PRO A 37 14.02 -15.71 3.98
CA PRO A 37 15.16 -16.57 4.18
C PRO A 37 15.78 -16.39 5.58
N ASN A 38 16.26 -17.49 6.18
CA ASN A 38 16.77 -17.51 7.57
C ASN A 38 17.87 -16.46 7.87
N PHE A 39 18.55 -15.97 6.83
CA PHE A 39 19.45 -14.83 6.93
C PHE A 39 18.78 -13.61 7.59
N TYR A 40 17.51 -13.35 7.29
CA TYR A 40 16.71 -12.23 7.78
C TYR A 40 15.92 -12.55 9.07
N ARG A 41 16.20 -13.66 9.76
CA ARG A 41 15.42 -14.11 10.93
C ARG A 41 15.25 -13.07 12.03
N HIS A 42 16.18 -12.13 12.18
CA HIS A 42 16.08 -11.07 13.20
C HIS A 42 15.03 -10.02 12.82
N TRP A 43 14.89 -9.68 11.54
CA TRP A 43 13.78 -8.86 11.07
C TRP A 43 12.45 -9.56 11.32
N GLU A 44 12.34 -10.84 10.95
CA GLU A 44 11.14 -11.65 11.17
C GLU A 44 10.78 -11.73 12.66
N TYR A 45 11.75 -12.04 13.52
CA TYR A 45 11.52 -12.15 14.96
C TYR A 45 10.98 -10.86 15.58
N LEU A 46 11.54 -9.69 15.22
CA LEU A 46 11.03 -8.41 15.71
C LEU A 46 9.65 -8.08 15.16
N PHE A 47 9.38 -8.41 13.91
CA PHE A 47 8.11 -8.15 13.26
C PHE A 47 6.98 -9.05 13.79
N GLU A 48 7.23 -10.35 13.93
CA GLU A 48 6.25 -11.30 14.48
C GLU A 48 5.96 -11.05 15.97
N ASN A 49 6.90 -10.43 16.70
CA ASN A 49 6.75 -10.08 18.12
C ASN A 49 6.63 -8.56 18.36
N LEU A 50 6.14 -7.82 17.35
CA LEU A 50 6.09 -6.36 17.38
C LEU A 50 5.31 -5.81 18.57
N ILE A 51 4.13 -6.38 18.86
CA ILE A 51 3.22 -5.90 19.91
C ILE A 51 3.85 -6.02 21.31
N PRO A 52 4.41 -7.18 21.74
CA PRO A 52 5.17 -7.27 22.98
C PRO A 52 6.28 -6.22 23.09
N PHE A 53 7.09 -6.02 22.04
CA PHE A 53 8.19 -5.06 22.07
C PHE A 53 7.74 -3.59 22.13
N ILE A 54 6.60 -3.26 21.51
CA ILE A 54 5.94 -1.95 21.65
C ILE A 54 5.49 -1.75 23.09
N ARG A 55 4.71 -2.70 23.62
CA ARG A 55 4.13 -2.63 24.97
C ARG A 55 5.20 -2.50 26.04
N ASP A 56 6.27 -3.27 25.90
CA ASP A 56 7.38 -3.31 26.85
C ASP A 56 8.42 -2.21 26.58
N ARG A 57 8.19 -1.34 25.58
CA ARG A 57 9.04 -0.20 25.19
C ARG A 57 10.49 -0.56 24.85
N THR A 58 10.68 -1.74 24.27
CA THR A 58 12.01 -2.27 23.92
C THR A 58 12.27 -2.27 22.42
N ILE A 59 11.24 -2.02 21.58
CA ILE A 59 11.35 -2.12 20.12
C ILE A 59 12.43 -1.21 19.53
N ARG A 60 12.57 0.03 20.01
CA ARG A 60 13.60 0.97 19.53
C ARG A 60 15.01 0.43 19.79
N THR A 61 15.28 -0.04 21.00
CA THR A 61 16.57 -0.65 21.36
C THR A 61 16.84 -1.90 20.51
N LYS A 62 15.84 -2.76 20.34
CA LYS A 62 15.97 -3.98 19.54
C LYS A 62 16.25 -3.70 18.06
N ILE A 63 15.64 -2.67 17.49
CA ILE A 63 15.92 -2.23 16.12
C ILE A 63 17.35 -1.69 16.00
N LEU A 64 17.85 -0.94 16.99
CA LEU A 64 19.25 -0.47 16.99
C LEU A 64 20.28 -1.61 17.09
N GLU A 65 19.90 -2.72 17.73
CA GLU A 65 20.73 -3.94 17.84
C GLU A 65 20.75 -4.79 16.55
N LEU A 66 19.87 -4.52 15.57
CA LEU A 66 19.87 -5.26 14.32
C LEU A 66 21.19 -5.05 13.55
N PRO A 67 21.80 -6.12 13.01
CA PRO A 67 22.92 -5.96 12.11
C PRO A 67 22.46 -5.34 10.78
N MET A 68 23.41 -4.85 9.99
CA MET A 68 23.14 -4.43 8.62
C MET A 68 22.96 -5.68 7.75
N PHE A 69 21.77 -5.89 7.20
CA PHE A 69 21.51 -6.99 6.26
C PHE A 69 21.69 -6.52 4.81
N THR A 70 22.40 -7.32 4.01
CA THR A 70 22.40 -7.16 2.55
C THR A 70 21.11 -7.74 1.97
N VAL A 71 20.84 -7.48 0.70
CA VAL A 71 19.62 -7.92 0.00
C VAL A 71 19.88 -9.06 -0.99
N ASP A 72 21.09 -9.61 -1.00
CA ASP A 72 21.53 -10.62 -1.97
C ASP A 72 20.76 -11.93 -1.82
N ASN A 73 20.17 -12.18 -0.64
CA ASN A 73 19.39 -13.36 -0.35
C ASN A 73 17.88 -13.19 -0.63
N LEU A 74 17.42 -12.05 -1.15
CA LEU A 74 16.03 -11.87 -1.60
C LEU A 74 15.90 -12.32 -3.07
N GLU A 75 15.43 -13.55 -3.28
CA GLU A 75 15.49 -14.21 -4.59
C GLU A 75 14.19 -14.07 -5.39
N THR A 76 13.05 -14.16 -4.72
CA THR A 76 11.71 -14.20 -5.35
C THR A 76 10.96 -12.89 -5.18
N GLU A 77 10.01 -12.57 -6.07
CA GLU A 77 9.12 -11.39 -5.89
C GLU A 77 8.45 -11.39 -4.50
N ALA A 78 8.10 -12.57 -3.99
CA ALA A 78 7.54 -12.74 -2.66
C ALA A 78 8.49 -12.34 -1.52
N ASP A 79 9.79 -12.62 -1.65
CA ASP A 79 10.79 -12.20 -0.65
C ASP A 79 10.88 -10.68 -0.58
N TRP A 80 10.87 -10.01 -1.74
CA TRP A 80 10.91 -8.55 -1.82
C TRP A 80 9.66 -7.92 -1.21
N ASP A 81 8.47 -8.43 -1.56
CA ASP A 81 7.19 -7.96 -1.02
C ASP A 81 7.11 -8.17 0.50
N ARG A 82 7.57 -9.32 0.99
CA ARG A 82 7.65 -9.63 2.42
C ARG A 82 8.64 -8.72 3.15
N ALA A 83 9.84 -8.51 2.60
CA ALA A 83 10.84 -7.63 3.22
C ALA A 83 10.34 -6.19 3.30
N TYR A 84 9.61 -5.71 2.29
CA TYR A 84 8.96 -4.41 2.31
C TYR A 84 7.88 -4.31 3.39
N LEU A 85 7.03 -5.34 3.54
CA LEU A 85 6.04 -5.41 4.62
C LEU A 85 6.72 -5.30 5.99
N VAL A 86 7.72 -6.16 6.24
CA VAL A 86 8.46 -6.22 7.52
C VAL A 86 9.11 -4.88 7.86
N LEU A 87 9.89 -4.31 6.93
CA LEU A 87 10.60 -3.05 7.17
C LEU A 87 9.64 -1.85 7.29
N SER A 88 8.49 -1.88 6.60
CA SER A 88 7.46 -0.87 6.75
C SER A 88 6.89 -0.83 8.16
N PHE A 89 6.58 -1.99 8.75
CA PHE A 89 6.12 -2.05 10.14
C PHE A 89 7.23 -1.67 11.12
N LEU A 90 8.45 -2.21 10.97
CA LEU A 90 9.56 -1.89 11.87
C LEU A 90 9.93 -0.40 11.83
N GLY A 91 10.03 0.21 10.65
CA GLY A 91 10.34 1.63 10.49
C GLY A 91 9.27 2.52 11.10
N GLN A 92 7.99 2.21 10.85
CA GLN A 92 6.86 2.96 11.38
C GLN A 92 6.80 2.87 12.91
N THR A 93 6.98 1.66 13.47
CA THR A 93 7.04 1.45 14.91
C THR A 93 8.27 2.09 15.55
N TYR A 94 9.41 2.15 14.87
CA TYR A 94 10.59 2.81 15.41
C TYR A 94 10.32 4.30 15.70
N ILE A 95 9.68 4.97 14.74
CA ILE A 95 9.32 6.39 14.84
C ILE A 95 8.21 6.60 15.88
N TRP A 96 7.10 5.87 15.78
CA TRP A 96 5.85 6.12 16.52
C TRP A 96 5.58 5.21 17.73
N GLY A 97 6.26 4.08 17.87
CA GLY A 97 5.85 2.98 18.76
C GLY A 97 6.05 3.19 20.26
N ASP A 98 6.73 4.25 20.68
CA ASP A 98 7.03 4.52 22.09
C ASP A 98 6.86 6.01 22.40
N THR A 99 5.66 6.53 22.12
CA THR A 99 5.33 7.97 22.21
C THR A 99 4.47 8.32 23.42
N VAL A 100 4.50 7.52 24.50
CA VAL A 100 3.74 7.84 25.72
C VAL A 100 4.35 9.04 26.48
N ASN A 101 5.61 9.40 26.22
CA ASN A 101 6.35 10.47 26.90
C ASN A 101 7.03 11.48 25.95
N ASP A 102 6.30 11.93 24.92
CA ASP A 102 6.52 13.18 24.15
C ASP A 102 7.61 13.32 23.06
N GLU A 103 8.52 12.37 22.83
CA GLU A 103 9.41 12.48 21.64
C GLU A 103 9.20 11.36 20.62
N VAL A 104 8.49 11.72 19.55
CA VAL A 104 8.50 10.98 18.29
C VAL A 104 9.89 11.10 17.68
N LEU A 105 10.50 9.99 17.28
CA LEU A 105 11.86 10.05 16.72
C LEU A 105 11.85 10.76 15.36
N THR A 106 12.92 11.50 15.08
CA THR A 106 13.07 12.28 13.83
C THR A 106 14.05 11.63 12.86
N LYS A 107 14.57 10.45 13.17
CA LYS A 107 15.64 9.79 12.44
C LYS A 107 15.47 8.27 12.45
N LEU A 108 15.64 7.63 11.30
CA LEU A 108 15.76 6.18 11.16
C LEU A 108 17.23 5.76 11.15
N PRO A 109 17.60 4.67 11.84
CA PRO A 109 18.96 4.16 11.87
C PRO A 109 19.31 3.44 10.57
N ILE A 110 20.60 3.48 10.22
CA ILE A 110 21.12 3.03 8.92
C ILE A 110 20.76 1.58 8.58
N ASN A 111 20.71 0.73 9.61
CA ASN A 111 20.46 -0.71 9.52
C ASN A 111 19.04 -1.07 9.06
N ILE A 112 18.08 -0.14 9.13
CA ILE A 112 16.75 -0.30 8.53
C ILE A 112 16.47 0.71 7.41
N SER A 113 16.98 1.94 7.48
CA SER A 113 16.70 2.97 6.47
C SER A 113 17.27 2.60 5.10
N VAL A 114 18.53 2.14 5.04
CA VAL A 114 19.18 1.76 3.77
C VAL A 114 18.49 0.58 3.09
N PRO A 115 18.30 -0.59 3.75
CA PRO A 115 17.60 -1.70 3.13
C PRO A 115 16.16 -1.36 2.77
N TRP A 116 15.44 -0.61 3.61
CA TRP A 116 14.06 -0.23 3.31
C TRP A 116 13.97 0.67 2.08
N CYS A 117 14.80 1.71 1.97
CA CYS A 117 14.88 2.54 0.77
C CYS A 117 15.25 1.73 -0.48
N TYR A 118 16.23 0.84 -0.38
CA TYR A 118 16.67 0.01 -1.50
C TYR A 118 15.55 -0.91 -2.01
N ILE A 119 14.90 -1.63 -1.09
CA ILE A 119 13.77 -2.51 -1.40
C ILE A 119 12.60 -1.70 -1.97
N SER A 120 12.28 -0.55 -1.37
CA SER A 120 11.19 0.33 -1.82
C SER A 120 11.44 0.80 -3.25
N ASN A 121 12.65 1.25 -3.56
CA ASN A 121 13.03 1.66 -4.92
C ASN A 121 12.87 0.51 -5.93
N ARG A 122 13.32 -0.70 -5.58
CA ARG A 122 13.15 -1.89 -6.46
C ARG A 122 11.68 -2.20 -6.72
N LEU A 123 10.82 -2.10 -5.71
CA LEU A 123 9.37 -2.32 -5.85
C LEU A 123 8.63 -1.10 -6.42
N SER A 124 9.35 -0.01 -6.68
CA SER A 124 8.79 1.28 -7.07
C SER A 124 7.74 1.81 -6.07
N LEU A 125 7.98 1.56 -4.78
CA LEU A 125 7.23 2.03 -3.62
C LEU A 125 8.07 3.05 -2.85
N LEU A 126 7.46 3.69 -1.85
CA LEU A 126 8.14 4.64 -0.96
C LEU A 126 8.42 3.98 0.40
N PRO A 127 9.57 4.26 1.03
CA PRO A 127 9.93 3.72 2.34
C PRO A 127 9.17 4.47 3.45
N ILE A 128 7.88 4.20 3.54
CA ILE A 128 6.91 4.68 4.54
C ILE A 128 5.84 3.61 4.69
N ILE A 129 5.08 3.59 5.79
CA ILE A 129 3.91 2.73 5.87
C ILE A 129 2.89 3.11 4.79
N THR A 130 2.60 2.19 3.87
CA THR A 130 1.64 2.41 2.77
C THR A 130 0.46 1.45 2.87
N TYR A 131 -0.62 1.78 2.16
CA TYR A 131 -1.74 0.90 1.91
C TYR A 131 -1.28 -0.47 1.37
N LYS A 132 -0.28 -0.47 0.46
CA LYS A 132 0.32 -1.70 -0.06
C LYS A 132 0.91 -2.58 1.06
N ALA A 133 1.53 -1.99 2.08
CA ALA A 133 2.07 -2.72 3.23
C ALA A 133 0.95 -3.23 4.16
N VAL A 134 0.14 -2.33 4.72
CA VAL A 134 -0.80 -2.69 5.81
C VAL A 134 -2.03 -3.46 5.35
N GLU A 135 -2.33 -3.41 4.05
CA GLU A 135 -3.51 -4.04 3.48
C GLU A 135 -3.14 -5.16 2.51
N HIS A 136 -2.58 -4.82 1.35
CA HIS A 136 -2.33 -5.82 0.30
C HIS A 136 -1.36 -6.92 0.76
N PHE A 137 -0.19 -6.56 1.28
CA PHE A 137 0.80 -7.56 1.70
C PHE A 137 0.52 -8.18 3.07
N ASN A 138 -0.36 -7.56 3.86
CA ASN A 138 -0.77 -8.04 5.18
C ASN A 138 -1.99 -8.98 5.14
N LEU A 139 -2.67 -9.08 4.00
CA LEU A 139 -3.80 -9.97 3.78
C LEU A 139 -3.40 -11.44 3.92
N VAL A 140 -4.29 -12.21 4.54
CA VAL A 140 -4.31 -13.66 4.54
C VAL A 140 -5.66 -14.15 4.02
N VAL A 141 -5.60 -15.01 3.01
CA VAL A 141 -6.74 -15.79 2.53
C VAL A 141 -6.71 -17.15 3.20
N GLU A 142 -7.72 -17.44 4.02
CA GLU A 142 -7.76 -18.65 4.85
C GLU A 142 -7.91 -19.93 4.01
N ASN A 143 -8.78 -19.88 3.01
CA ASN A 143 -8.96 -20.96 2.04
C ASN A 143 -8.95 -20.40 0.60
N PRO A 144 -7.90 -20.66 -0.20
CA PRO A 144 -7.78 -20.17 -1.58
C PRO A 144 -8.89 -20.63 -2.54
N ASP A 145 -9.58 -21.72 -2.21
CA ASP A 145 -10.66 -22.33 -2.99
C ASP A 145 -12.03 -21.74 -2.67
N LYS A 146 -12.15 -20.95 -1.59
CA LYS A 146 -13.36 -20.22 -1.23
C LYS A 146 -13.40 -18.83 -1.86
N PRO A 147 -14.59 -18.19 -1.96
CA PRO A 147 -14.69 -16.80 -2.34
C PRO A 147 -13.80 -15.90 -1.47
N TRP A 148 -13.22 -14.87 -2.08
CA TRP A 148 -12.41 -13.87 -1.37
C TRP A 148 -13.33 -12.80 -0.78
N ASP A 149 -14.22 -13.20 0.11
CA ASP A 149 -15.10 -12.29 0.85
C ASP A 149 -14.65 -12.16 2.31
N ILE A 150 -15.27 -11.24 3.03
CA ILE A 150 -14.92 -10.91 4.42
C ILE A 150 -14.93 -12.12 5.37
N SER A 151 -15.63 -13.22 5.04
CA SER A 151 -15.66 -14.44 5.87
C SER A 151 -14.44 -15.35 5.68
N ASN A 152 -13.63 -15.11 4.65
CA ASN A 152 -12.48 -15.92 4.26
C ASN A 152 -11.17 -15.12 4.16
N LEU A 153 -11.23 -13.82 4.45
CA LEU A 153 -10.10 -12.90 4.48
C LEU A 153 -9.79 -12.48 5.91
N SER A 154 -8.51 -12.34 6.24
CA SER A 154 -8.05 -11.86 7.54
C SER A 154 -6.78 -11.02 7.40
N MET A 155 -6.42 -10.30 8.47
CA MET A 155 -5.25 -9.42 8.52
C MET A 155 -4.29 -9.95 9.56
N LYS A 156 -3.04 -10.22 9.17
CA LYS A 156 -2.12 -10.97 10.02
C LYS A 156 -1.41 -10.13 11.07
N TYR A 157 -0.95 -8.93 10.69
CA TYR A 157 -0.14 -8.07 11.54
C TYR A 157 -0.87 -6.77 11.82
N THR A 158 -0.68 -6.27 13.04
CA THR A 158 -1.23 -5.02 13.55
C THR A 158 -0.18 -4.35 14.43
N PHE A 159 -0.27 -3.03 14.60
CA PHE A 159 0.59 -2.29 15.52
C PHE A 159 0.09 -2.37 16.96
N THR A 160 -1.23 -2.41 17.14
CA THR A 160 -1.88 -2.25 18.44
C THR A 160 -2.42 -3.54 19.03
N GLY A 161 -2.54 -4.59 18.22
CA GLY A 161 -3.18 -5.85 18.59
C GLY A 161 -4.70 -5.76 18.77
N THR A 162 -5.33 -4.63 18.44
CA THR A 162 -6.78 -4.48 18.58
C THR A 162 -7.51 -5.11 17.39
N TYR A 163 -8.72 -5.58 17.66
CA TYR A 163 -9.62 -6.04 16.62
C TYR A 163 -10.09 -4.88 15.72
N ASP A 164 -10.18 -3.66 16.26
CA ASP A 164 -10.50 -2.46 15.48
C ASP A 164 -9.51 -2.18 14.36
N GLU A 165 -8.22 -2.41 14.62
CA GLU A 165 -7.17 -2.22 13.63
C GLU A 165 -7.26 -3.26 12.52
N SER A 166 -7.36 -4.54 12.87
CA SER A 166 -7.48 -5.60 11.87
C SER A 166 -8.78 -5.48 11.07
N TRP A 167 -9.88 -5.07 11.71
CA TRP A 167 -11.14 -4.81 11.03
C TRP A 167 -11.04 -3.64 10.06
N PHE A 168 -10.37 -2.54 10.46
CA PHE A 168 -10.15 -1.39 9.58
C PHE A 168 -9.43 -1.78 8.29
N TYR A 169 -8.37 -2.58 8.36
CA TYR A 169 -7.68 -3.08 7.17
C TYR A 169 -8.53 -4.12 6.40
N LEU A 170 -9.25 -5.00 7.11
CA LEU A 170 -10.05 -6.05 6.48
C LEU A 170 -11.17 -5.48 5.60
N ILE A 171 -11.88 -4.45 6.07
CA ILE A 171 -12.94 -3.80 5.29
C ILE A 171 -12.40 -3.24 3.97
N SER A 172 -11.26 -2.58 4.03
CA SER A 172 -10.61 -1.98 2.88
C SER A 172 -10.12 -3.04 1.88
N VAL A 173 -9.54 -4.16 2.35
CA VAL A 173 -9.18 -5.29 1.47
C VAL A 173 -10.41 -6.00 0.89
N ALA A 174 -11.51 -6.08 1.65
CA ALA A 174 -12.77 -6.63 1.14
C ALA A 174 -13.35 -5.77 0.00
N ILE A 175 -13.19 -4.44 0.06
CA ILE A 175 -13.54 -3.52 -1.02
C ILE A 175 -12.70 -3.78 -2.27
N GLU A 176 -11.38 -3.94 -2.12
CA GLU A 176 -10.48 -4.30 -3.24
C GLU A 176 -10.89 -5.63 -3.89
N SER A 177 -11.22 -6.63 -3.08
CA SER A 177 -11.63 -7.96 -3.56
C SER A 177 -12.97 -7.94 -4.30
N GLU A 178 -13.98 -7.26 -3.74
CA GLU A 178 -15.28 -7.13 -4.40
C GLU A 178 -15.18 -6.31 -5.70
N GLY A 179 -14.40 -5.23 -5.68
CA GLY A 179 -14.14 -4.40 -6.86
C GLY A 179 -13.48 -5.16 -8.02
N ALA A 180 -12.66 -6.18 -7.72
CA ALA A 180 -11.99 -7.00 -8.74
C ALA A 180 -12.99 -7.63 -9.74
N LYS A 181 -14.21 -7.95 -9.30
CA LYS A 181 -15.26 -8.54 -10.14
C LYS A 181 -15.68 -7.63 -11.29
N ALA A 182 -15.56 -6.31 -11.13
CA ALA A 182 -15.91 -5.34 -12.17
C ALA A 182 -14.76 -5.07 -13.15
N MET A 183 -13.50 -5.39 -12.80
CA MET A 183 -12.35 -4.98 -13.59
C MET A 183 -12.37 -5.51 -15.02
N GLN A 184 -12.41 -6.84 -15.19
CA GLN A 184 -12.41 -7.43 -16.54
C GLN A 184 -13.67 -7.08 -17.34
N PRO A 185 -14.90 -7.16 -16.80
CA PRO A 185 -16.09 -6.74 -17.52
C PRO A 185 -16.03 -5.31 -18.04
N ILE A 186 -15.42 -4.38 -17.28
CA ILE A 186 -15.30 -2.99 -17.71
C ILE A 186 -14.24 -2.83 -18.80
N LEU A 187 -13.10 -3.53 -18.73
CA LEU A 187 -12.13 -3.53 -19.83
C LEU A 187 -12.77 -4.08 -21.12
N ASP A 188 -13.56 -5.16 -21.02
CA ASP A 188 -14.31 -5.71 -22.15
C ASP A 188 -15.34 -4.70 -22.69
N ALA A 189 -15.95 -3.90 -21.81
CA ALA A 189 -16.89 -2.85 -22.21
C ALA A 189 -16.21 -1.71 -22.96
N ILE A 190 -15.02 -1.29 -22.55
CA ILE A 190 -14.23 -0.26 -23.24
C ILE A 190 -13.90 -0.73 -24.66
N ASP A 191 -13.46 -1.98 -24.83
CA ASP A 191 -13.20 -2.58 -26.16
C ASP A 191 -14.47 -2.68 -27.02
N ALA A 192 -15.61 -2.94 -26.37
CA ALA A 192 -16.90 -3.04 -27.04
C ALA A 192 -17.46 -1.70 -27.55
N ILE A 193 -16.95 -0.55 -27.09
CA ILE A 193 -17.41 0.78 -27.52
C ILE A 193 -17.17 0.97 -29.03
N GLU A 194 -15.95 0.69 -29.49
CA GLU A 194 -15.60 0.85 -30.92
C GLU A 194 -16.44 -0.08 -31.82
N LYS A 195 -16.73 -1.28 -31.31
CA LYS A 195 -17.51 -2.31 -32.00
C LYS A 195 -19.02 -2.08 -31.90
N LYS A 196 -19.47 -1.07 -31.15
CA LYS A 196 -20.88 -0.80 -30.84
C LYS A 196 -21.62 -2.03 -30.28
N ASP A 197 -20.91 -2.87 -29.53
CA ASP A 197 -21.52 -4.03 -28.88
C ASP A 197 -22.23 -3.61 -27.58
N HIS A 198 -23.45 -3.10 -27.77
CA HIS A 198 -24.31 -2.66 -26.68
C HIS A 198 -24.64 -3.77 -25.67
N LYS A 199 -24.59 -5.05 -26.06
CA LYS A 199 -24.89 -6.16 -25.13
C LYS A 199 -23.78 -6.33 -24.11
N THR A 200 -22.52 -6.30 -24.56
CA THR A 200 -21.35 -6.39 -23.69
C THR A 200 -21.27 -5.18 -22.76
N ILE A 201 -21.45 -3.97 -23.30
CA ILE A 201 -21.47 -2.73 -22.51
C ILE A 201 -22.56 -2.78 -21.43
N HIS A 202 -23.80 -3.11 -21.81
CA HIS A 202 -24.91 -3.16 -20.86
C HIS A 202 -24.71 -4.22 -19.76
N ARG A 203 -24.15 -5.38 -20.10
CA ARG A 203 -23.82 -6.42 -19.11
C ARG A 203 -22.75 -5.93 -18.13
N ALA A 204 -21.69 -5.30 -18.61
CA ALA A 204 -20.61 -4.80 -17.77
C ALA A 204 -21.09 -3.69 -16.82
N LEU A 205 -21.92 -2.76 -17.30
CA LEU A 205 -22.51 -1.71 -16.46
C LEU A 205 -23.42 -2.29 -15.37
N LYS A 206 -24.18 -3.36 -15.65
CA LYS A 206 -24.96 -4.06 -14.62
C LYS A 206 -24.07 -4.66 -13.54
N ILE A 207 -22.99 -5.34 -13.93
CA ILE A 207 -22.01 -5.89 -12.97
C ILE A 207 -21.39 -4.76 -12.14
N LEU A 208 -21.02 -3.64 -12.76
CA LEU A 208 -20.46 -2.50 -12.04
C LEU A 208 -21.45 -1.92 -11.03
N ILE A 209 -22.74 -1.81 -11.36
CA ILE A 209 -23.77 -1.35 -10.42
C ILE A 209 -23.87 -2.31 -9.22
N GLU A 210 -23.93 -3.62 -9.47
CA GLU A 210 -23.99 -4.63 -8.41
C GLU A 210 -22.76 -4.54 -7.48
N VAL A 211 -21.57 -4.42 -8.06
CA VAL A 211 -20.32 -4.22 -7.31
C VAL A 211 -20.37 -2.94 -6.48
N LEU A 212 -20.72 -1.79 -7.06
CA LEU A 212 -20.78 -0.51 -6.35
C LEU A 212 -21.76 -0.54 -5.16
N VAL A 213 -22.90 -1.23 -5.30
CA VAL A 213 -23.85 -1.44 -4.19
C VAL A 213 -23.21 -2.27 -3.08
N GLU A 214 -22.55 -3.38 -3.42
CA GLU A 214 -21.89 -4.21 -2.41
C GLU A 214 -20.70 -3.50 -1.76
N LEU A 215 -19.93 -2.68 -2.50
CA LEU A 215 -18.88 -1.83 -1.92
C LEU A 215 -19.42 -0.90 -0.84
N ALA A 216 -20.59 -0.28 -1.08
CA ALA A 216 -21.23 0.57 -0.07
C ALA A 216 -21.67 -0.23 1.17
N VAL A 217 -22.17 -1.45 0.99
CA VAL A 217 -22.53 -2.37 2.08
C VAL A 217 -21.30 -2.76 2.89
N ILE A 218 -20.20 -3.15 2.23
CA ILE A 218 -18.94 -3.52 2.87
C ILE A 218 -18.38 -2.32 3.64
N LEU A 219 -18.34 -1.13 3.04
CA LEU A 219 -17.88 0.08 3.72
C LEU A 219 -18.71 0.38 4.97
N GLY A 220 -20.04 0.19 4.91
CA GLY A 220 -20.93 0.34 6.07
C GLY A 220 -20.60 -0.60 7.23
N LYS A 221 -20.01 -1.78 6.97
CA LYS A 221 -19.57 -2.72 8.01
C LYS A 221 -18.38 -2.19 8.83
N MET A 222 -17.71 -1.11 8.41
CA MET A 222 -16.68 -0.43 9.20
C MET A 222 -17.20 -0.10 10.62
N HIS A 223 -18.46 0.34 10.72
CA HIS A 223 -19.08 0.74 11.99
C HIS A 223 -19.35 -0.43 12.96
N LEU A 224 -19.24 -1.68 12.52
CA LEU A 224 -19.52 -2.85 13.38
C LEU A 224 -18.41 -3.09 14.40
N HIS A 225 -17.15 -2.95 13.98
CA HIS A 225 -16.00 -3.38 14.77
C HIS A 225 -14.80 -2.42 14.72
N CYS A 226 -14.94 -1.23 14.13
CA CYS A 226 -13.93 -0.17 14.21
C CYS A 226 -14.47 1.01 15.03
N ASN A 227 -14.17 1.03 16.32
CA ASN A 227 -14.53 2.12 17.21
C ASN A 227 -13.72 3.38 16.86
N ALA A 228 -14.41 4.51 16.69
CA ALA A 228 -13.78 5.77 16.25
C ALA A 228 -12.70 6.28 17.22
N ASP A 229 -12.90 6.15 18.54
CA ASP A 229 -11.93 6.60 19.55
C ASP A 229 -10.70 5.71 19.57
N ILE A 230 -10.88 4.39 19.45
CA ILE A 230 -9.76 3.43 19.34
C ILE A 230 -8.98 3.71 18.07
N PHE A 231 -9.66 3.85 16.93
CA PHE A 231 -9.01 4.16 15.67
C PHE A 231 -8.22 5.47 15.75
N TYR A 232 -8.86 6.55 16.19
CA TYR A 232 -8.25 7.88 16.20
C TYR A 232 -7.04 7.95 17.14
N ASN A 233 -7.14 7.39 18.34
CA ASN A 233 -6.11 7.57 19.37
C ASN A 233 -5.05 6.46 19.39
N ARG A 234 -5.36 5.25 18.89
CA ARG A 234 -4.43 4.11 18.95
C ARG A 234 -3.92 3.66 17.60
N VAL A 235 -4.76 3.62 16.57
CA VAL A 235 -4.39 3.09 15.25
C VAL A 235 -3.80 4.17 14.35
N ARG A 236 -4.48 5.31 14.24
CA ARG A 236 -4.11 6.41 13.34
C ARG A 236 -2.69 6.96 13.54
N PRO A 237 -2.11 7.02 14.75
CA PRO A 237 -0.71 7.44 14.92
C PRO A 237 0.24 6.58 14.07
N TYR A 238 0.05 5.26 14.03
CA TYR A 238 0.85 4.36 13.21
C TYR A 238 0.57 4.48 11.71
N GLN A 239 -0.54 5.07 11.30
CA GLN A 239 -0.80 5.38 9.88
C GLN A 239 -0.29 6.75 9.45
N THR A 240 0.22 7.54 10.39
CA THR A 240 0.64 8.93 10.12
C THR A 240 2.05 8.96 9.51
N GLY A 241 2.17 9.65 8.38
CA GLY A 241 3.46 9.93 7.76
C GLY A 241 4.15 11.13 8.39
N TRP A 242 5.21 11.60 7.74
CA TRP A 242 6.01 12.74 8.19
C TRP A 242 6.01 13.90 7.17
N GLU A 243 5.19 13.83 6.13
CA GLU A 243 4.84 15.00 5.30
C GLU A 243 3.80 15.85 6.00
N ASN A 244 4.04 17.17 6.09
CA ASN A 244 3.16 18.12 6.78
C ASN A 244 2.86 17.77 8.25
N SER A 245 3.72 16.95 8.87
CA SER A 245 3.61 16.56 10.28
C SER A 245 4.11 17.69 11.18
N LYS A 246 3.34 18.00 12.24
CA LYS A 246 3.77 18.93 13.28
C LYS A 246 4.96 18.39 14.09
N HIS A 247 5.07 17.07 14.19
CA HIS A 247 6.18 16.39 14.89
C HIS A 247 7.44 16.30 14.02
N HIS A 248 7.30 16.43 12.69
CA HIS A 248 8.40 16.29 11.72
C HIS A 248 8.35 17.38 10.65
N PRO A 249 8.58 18.66 10.99
CA PRO A 249 8.48 19.77 10.03
C PRO A 249 9.46 19.65 8.85
N GLU A 250 10.63 19.05 9.10
CA GLU A 250 11.64 18.75 8.08
C GLU A 250 11.45 17.36 7.45
N GLY A 251 10.53 16.55 7.97
CA GLY A 251 10.42 15.14 7.68
C GLY A 251 11.24 14.26 8.64
N VAL A 252 11.49 13.01 8.26
CA VAL A 252 12.33 12.06 9.02
C VAL A 252 13.68 11.91 8.31
N TYR A 253 14.78 11.88 9.07
CA TYR A 253 16.13 11.67 8.56
C TYR A 253 16.41 10.19 8.31
N TYR A 254 16.77 9.82 7.08
CA TYR A 254 17.11 8.46 6.69
C TYR A 254 18.63 8.29 6.70
N GLU A 255 19.19 7.75 7.79
CA GLU A 255 20.65 7.59 7.92
C GLU A 255 21.20 6.72 6.77
N GLY A 256 22.34 7.11 6.20
CA GLY A 256 22.98 6.40 5.09
C GLY A 256 22.27 6.48 3.73
N VAL A 257 21.22 7.28 3.59
CA VAL A 257 20.52 7.49 2.31
C VAL A 257 20.63 8.96 1.89
N PRO A 258 21.70 9.35 1.16
CA PRO A 258 21.89 10.74 0.75
C PRO A 258 20.99 11.17 -0.41
N ASP A 259 20.57 10.21 -1.26
CA ASP A 259 19.64 10.40 -2.38
C ASP A 259 18.65 9.22 -2.39
N GLN A 260 17.38 9.55 -2.56
CA GLN A 260 16.30 8.58 -2.57
C GLN A 260 16.08 7.91 -3.92
N THR A 261 16.42 8.61 -5.00
CA THR A 261 16.23 8.08 -6.36
C THR A 261 17.25 7.00 -6.67
N SER A 262 18.35 7.00 -5.93
CA SER A 262 19.47 6.07 -6.06
C SER A 262 19.95 5.63 -4.67
N PRO A 263 19.13 4.88 -3.91
CA PRO A 263 19.51 4.43 -2.58
C PRO A 263 20.71 3.47 -2.68
N PRO A 264 21.67 3.54 -1.75
CA PRO A 264 22.85 2.69 -1.79
C PRO A 264 22.48 1.22 -1.57
N VAL A 265 23.25 0.31 -2.16
CA VAL A 265 23.14 -1.12 -1.88
C VAL A 265 23.46 -1.37 -0.40
N PRO A 266 22.57 -2.04 0.36
CA PRO A 266 22.79 -2.31 1.78
C PRO A 266 24.04 -3.16 2.00
N LYS A 267 24.97 -2.68 2.83
CA LYS A 267 26.21 -3.35 3.22
C LYS A 267 26.81 -2.72 4.47
N GLU A 268 27.67 -3.45 5.17
CA GLU A 268 28.41 -2.91 6.31
C GLU A 268 29.37 -1.77 5.89
N GLY A 269 29.68 -0.89 6.85
CA GLY A 269 30.65 0.20 6.65
C GLY A 269 30.15 1.39 5.80
N LEU A 270 28.86 1.43 5.44
CA LEU A 270 28.30 2.59 4.74
C LEU A 270 28.42 3.89 5.57
N PRO A 271 28.65 5.03 4.92
CA PRO A 271 28.69 6.31 5.61
C PRO A 271 27.31 6.61 6.20
N LYS A 272 27.28 7.14 7.43
CA LYS A 272 26.03 7.51 8.12
C LYS A 272 25.37 8.79 7.58
N LYS A 273 25.90 9.38 6.50
CA LYS A 273 25.31 10.56 5.89
C LYS A 273 24.02 10.19 5.16
N GLY A 274 22.93 10.79 5.59
CA GLY A 274 21.58 10.63 5.08
C GLY A 274 20.95 11.96 4.66
N SER A 275 19.64 11.93 4.47
CA SER A 275 18.82 13.09 4.09
C SER A 275 17.44 13.01 4.72
N TYR A 276 16.81 14.16 4.94
CA TYR A 276 15.44 14.27 5.44
C TYR A 276 14.43 13.99 4.35
N GLN A 277 13.36 13.27 4.70
CA GLN A 277 12.36 12.78 3.76
C GLN A 277 10.97 13.12 4.22
N LYS A 278 10.11 13.47 3.26
CA LYS A 278 8.72 13.88 3.48
C LYS A 278 7.78 12.97 2.71
N TYR A 279 7.05 12.13 3.45
CA TYR A 279 6.05 11.23 2.88
C TYR A 279 4.73 11.29 3.64
N ALA A 280 3.64 11.28 2.90
CA ALA A 280 2.31 11.03 3.41
C ALA A 280 2.24 9.61 4.01
N GLY A 281 1.43 9.45 5.04
CA GLY A 281 1.18 8.14 5.65
C GLY A 281 0.19 7.31 4.84
N GLY A 282 -0.10 6.11 5.35
CA GLY A 282 -1.09 5.22 4.77
C GLY A 282 -2.48 5.86 4.72
N SER A 283 -3.14 5.79 3.56
CA SER A 283 -4.51 6.26 3.40
C SER A 283 -5.26 5.44 2.35
N ALA A 284 -6.59 5.42 2.43
CA ALA A 284 -7.42 4.82 1.40
C ALA A 284 -7.23 5.48 0.03
N GLY A 285 -6.73 6.73 -0.03
CA GLY A 285 -6.38 7.38 -1.30
C GLY A 285 -5.28 6.65 -2.07
N GLN A 286 -4.54 5.74 -1.44
CA GLN A 286 -3.53 4.88 -2.07
C GLN A 286 -4.12 3.57 -2.62
N SER A 287 -5.43 3.31 -2.45
CA SER A 287 -6.14 2.18 -3.05
C SER A 287 -6.17 2.31 -4.57
N PRO A 288 -5.59 1.37 -5.34
CA PRO A 288 -5.72 1.37 -6.78
C PRO A 288 -7.16 1.08 -7.26
N MET A 289 -7.99 0.37 -6.46
CA MET A 289 -9.40 0.13 -6.82
C MET A 289 -10.22 1.42 -6.87
N ILE A 290 -10.03 2.31 -5.90
CA ILE A 290 -10.72 3.62 -5.91
C ILE A 290 -10.38 4.39 -7.19
N HIS A 291 -9.10 4.40 -7.58
CA HIS A 291 -8.66 5.10 -8.79
C HIS A 291 -9.17 4.44 -10.06
N PHE A 292 -9.19 3.11 -10.10
CA PHE A 292 -9.78 2.36 -11.21
C PHE A 292 -11.24 2.75 -11.42
N LEU A 293 -12.04 2.76 -10.35
CA LEU A 293 -13.45 3.15 -10.41
C LEU A 293 -13.64 4.60 -10.85
N ASP A 294 -12.82 5.52 -10.33
CA ASP A 294 -12.85 6.92 -10.74
C ASP A 294 -12.54 7.10 -12.23
N ILE A 295 -11.50 6.43 -12.74
CA ILE A 295 -11.11 6.50 -14.15
C ILE A 295 -12.25 6.00 -15.05
N VAL A 296 -12.77 4.79 -14.78
CA VAL A 296 -13.77 4.17 -15.67
C VAL A 296 -15.14 4.88 -15.63
N LEU A 297 -15.44 5.58 -14.53
CA LEU A 297 -16.65 6.39 -14.41
C LEU A 297 -16.43 7.86 -14.84
N GLY A 298 -15.20 8.25 -15.20
CA GLY A 298 -14.87 9.63 -15.57
C GLY A 298 -15.03 10.64 -14.43
N VAL A 299 -14.80 10.21 -13.19
CA VAL A 299 -14.94 11.06 -11.99
C VAL A 299 -13.76 12.02 -11.89
N VAL A 300 -14.05 13.32 -11.82
CA VAL A 300 -13.03 14.37 -11.66
C VAL A 300 -13.14 14.99 -10.26
N HIS A 301 -12.08 14.86 -9.48
CA HIS A 301 -12.01 15.39 -8.13
C HIS A 301 -11.61 16.85 -8.09
N TYR A 302 -12.26 17.61 -7.21
CA TYR A 302 -12.01 19.04 -6.99
C TYR A 302 -11.70 19.31 -5.51
N SER A 303 -10.77 20.23 -5.25
CA SER A 303 -10.42 20.66 -3.91
C SER A 303 -11.59 21.36 -3.23
N THR A 304 -11.74 21.16 -1.92
CA THR A 304 -12.69 21.90 -1.09
C THR A 304 -12.35 23.39 -1.13
N LYS A 305 -13.34 24.24 -1.44
CA LYS A 305 -13.17 25.70 -1.48
C LYS A 305 -12.71 26.19 -0.11
N LYS A 306 -11.62 26.97 -0.09
CA LYS A 306 -11.29 27.78 1.09
C LYS A 306 -12.15 29.05 1.09
N PRO A 307 -12.46 29.64 2.27
CA PRO A 307 -13.14 30.93 2.33
C PRO A 307 -12.39 31.97 1.48
N GLY A 308 -13.07 32.56 0.49
CA GLY A 308 -12.49 33.56 -0.43
C GLY A 308 -12.04 33.04 -1.80
N GLU A 309 -12.13 31.73 -2.10
CA GLU A 309 -11.85 31.21 -3.45
C GLU A 309 -13.12 31.17 -4.34
N GLU A 310 -13.05 31.80 -5.51
CA GLU A 310 -14.18 31.89 -6.45
C GLU A 310 -14.46 30.56 -7.20
N THR A 311 -13.41 29.77 -7.48
CA THR A 311 -13.49 28.53 -8.27
C THR A 311 -12.86 27.33 -7.56
N HIS A 312 -13.39 26.14 -7.82
CA HIS A 312 -12.78 24.90 -7.38
C HIS A 312 -11.56 24.56 -8.25
N LYS A 313 -10.42 24.31 -7.62
CA LYS A 313 -9.23 23.77 -8.31
C LYS A 313 -9.34 22.26 -8.39
N LYS A 314 -8.88 21.64 -9.48
CA LYS A 314 -8.77 20.17 -9.54
C LYS A 314 -7.90 19.69 -8.38
N SER A 315 -8.36 18.65 -7.68
CA SER A 315 -7.61 18.06 -6.57
C SER A 315 -6.41 17.31 -7.11
N VAL A 316 -5.22 17.65 -6.61
CA VAL A 316 -3.97 16.96 -6.97
C VAL A 316 -3.70 15.79 -6.00
N TYR A 317 -4.36 15.78 -4.83
CA TYR A 317 -4.10 14.81 -3.77
C TYR A 317 -4.25 13.36 -4.23
N ILE A 318 -5.34 13.04 -4.92
CA ILE A 318 -5.61 11.65 -5.36
C ILE A 318 -4.50 11.18 -6.32
N TYR A 319 -4.09 12.02 -7.28
CA TYR A 319 -3.01 11.69 -8.21
C TYR A 319 -1.64 11.54 -7.51
N GLU A 320 -1.36 12.35 -6.49
CA GLU A 320 -0.15 12.22 -5.67
C GLU A 320 -0.12 10.87 -4.93
N MET A 321 -1.28 10.36 -4.49
CA MET A 321 -1.35 9.06 -3.84
C MET A 321 -0.99 7.89 -4.77
N ARG A 322 -1.03 8.05 -6.10
CA ARG A 322 -0.54 7.01 -7.03
C ARG A 322 0.93 6.69 -6.77
N LYS A 323 1.76 7.66 -6.32
CA LYS A 323 3.18 7.45 -5.98
C LYS A 323 3.41 6.38 -4.90
N TYR A 324 2.37 6.07 -4.11
CA TYR A 324 2.40 5.08 -3.02
C TYR A 324 1.87 3.69 -3.45
N MET A 325 1.38 3.55 -4.68
CA MET A 325 1.03 2.26 -5.29
C MET A 325 2.27 1.59 -5.89
N SER A 326 2.21 0.29 -6.20
CA SER A 326 3.32 -0.37 -6.91
C SER A 326 3.47 0.15 -8.34
N GLY A 327 4.67 0.02 -8.93
CA GLY A 327 4.94 0.45 -10.30
C GLY A 327 3.98 -0.16 -11.32
N LYS A 328 3.71 -1.47 -11.23
CA LYS A 328 2.77 -2.18 -12.13
C LYS A 328 1.33 -1.64 -12.00
N GLN A 329 0.88 -1.32 -10.79
CA GLN A 329 -0.46 -0.74 -10.55
C GLN A 329 -0.59 0.68 -11.10
N ARG A 330 0.41 1.54 -10.86
CA ARG A 330 0.42 2.89 -11.43
C ARG A 330 0.38 2.87 -12.95
N GLU A 331 1.17 2.00 -13.55
CA GLU A 331 1.26 1.88 -14.99
C GLU A 331 -0.05 1.39 -15.61
N PHE A 332 -0.72 0.42 -14.98
CA PHE A 332 -2.06 -0.01 -15.39
C PHE A 332 -3.06 1.15 -15.38
N LEU A 333 -3.14 1.90 -14.28
CA LEU A 333 -4.07 3.03 -14.14
C LEU A 333 -3.75 4.15 -15.13
N ARG A 334 -2.47 4.46 -15.35
CA ARG A 334 -2.02 5.46 -16.33
C ARG A 334 -2.48 5.10 -17.74
N ARG A 335 -2.25 3.84 -18.16
CA ARG A 335 -2.67 3.36 -19.49
C ARG A 335 -4.19 3.35 -19.64
N LEU A 336 -4.91 3.01 -18.58
CA LEU A 336 -6.37 3.00 -18.61
C LEU A 336 -6.96 4.41 -18.75
N GLU A 337 -6.31 5.42 -18.17
CA GLU A 337 -6.74 6.83 -18.24
C GLU A 337 -6.45 7.48 -19.61
N GLU A 338 -5.60 6.86 -20.44
CA GLU A 338 -5.28 7.30 -21.80
C GLU A 338 -6.27 6.80 -22.86
N GLU A 339 -7.15 5.85 -22.50
CA GLU A 339 -8.21 5.27 -23.35
C GLU A 339 -9.56 5.94 -23.13
#